data_AF-A0A4Y7R6G3-F1
#
_entry.id   AF-A0A4Y7R6G3-F1
#
_cell.length_a   1.000
_cell.length_b   1.000
_cell.length_c   1.000
_cell.angle_alpha   90.00
_cell.angle_beta   90.00
_cell.angle_gamma   90.00
#
_symmetry.space_group_name_H-M   'P 1'
#
loop_
_entity.id
_entity.type
_entity.pdbx_description
1 polymer ?
#
loop_
_entity_poly.entity_id
_entity_poly.type
_entity_poly.pdbx_seq_one_letter_code
_entity_poly.pdbx_strand_id
1 'polypeptide(L)'
;MKKLDYRIEELAFNGKYAQCCSFGGLISTVNPKLAQKIIEHRINASPYDYVTYCTNCRDDFARNGKPAWHMLDLIFEQPFNKRALRRPPSYSERRANRIHLKEELLNDLWGEKVEVPRNEYEKINLLLSEELAAKLVKDYILMDEVRQVIHYAGSTGYKLIDNDSKHFIAHLQLGIITYWVEYLPVSSGYKIYNAYSHRMQIMEEKNCNERA
;
A
#
# COMPACT_ATOMS: atom_id res chain seq x y z
N MET A 1 -23.71 -4.78 18.41
CA MET A 1 -24.66 -4.53 17.30
C MET A 1 -26.10 -4.41 17.76
N LYS A 2 -26.73 -5.44 18.33
CA LYS A 2 -28.08 -5.29 18.93
C LYS A 2 -28.14 -4.21 20.03
N LYS A 3 -27.11 -4.14 20.89
CA LYS A 3 -26.96 -3.07 21.90
C LYS A 3 -26.70 -1.66 21.32
N LEU A 4 -26.40 -1.58 20.03
CA LEU A 4 -26.18 -0.33 19.30
C LEU A 4 -27.36 -0.06 18.34
N ASP A 5 -28.49 -0.74 18.55
CA ASP A 5 -29.72 -0.64 17.75
C ASP A 5 -29.56 -0.90 16.25
N TYR A 6 -28.56 -1.69 15.87
CA TYR A 6 -28.42 -2.18 14.49
C TYR A 6 -29.19 -3.48 14.26
N ARG A 7 -29.93 -3.52 13.15
CA ARG A 7 -30.47 -4.76 12.57
C ARG A 7 -29.41 -5.36 11.63
N ILE A 8 -29.07 -6.63 11.85
CA ILE A 8 -28.13 -7.37 11.01
C ILE A 8 -28.88 -8.46 10.28
N GLU A 9 -28.53 -8.62 9.01
CA GLU A 9 -28.92 -9.77 8.20
C GLU A 9 -27.69 -10.64 7.95
N GLU A 10 -27.82 -11.93 8.22
CA GLU A 10 -26.79 -12.91 7.92
C GLU A 10 -26.80 -13.24 6.42
N LEU A 11 -25.61 -13.43 5.84
CA LEU A 11 -25.51 -13.95 4.47
C LEU A 11 -26.09 -15.36 4.39
N ALA A 12 -26.58 -15.76 3.20
CA ALA A 12 -27.08 -17.12 2.96
C ALA A 12 -26.09 -18.21 3.37
N PHE A 13 -24.80 -17.98 3.10
CA PHE A 13 -23.69 -18.81 3.57
C PHE A 13 -23.05 -18.18 4.82
N ASN A 14 -23.48 -18.63 6.00
CA ASN A 14 -23.00 -18.18 7.31
C ASN A 14 -22.57 -19.35 8.22
N GLY A 15 -22.01 -19.03 9.39
CA GLY A 15 -21.57 -20.02 10.38
C GLY A 15 -20.55 -21.01 9.80
N LYS A 16 -20.83 -22.31 9.89
CA LYS A 16 -19.98 -23.38 9.34
C LYS A 16 -19.84 -23.35 7.81
N TYR A 17 -20.72 -22.63 7.11
CA TYR A 17 -20.68 -22.45 5.66
C TYR A 17 -20.12 -21.09 5.24
N ALA A 18 -19.63 -20.28 6.19
CA ALA A 18 -19.06 -18.97 5.87
C ALA A 18 -17.92 -19.08 4.87
N GLN A 19 -17.91 -18.19 3.87
CA GLN A 19 -16.91 -18.19 2.80
C GLN A 19 -15.89 -17.06 3.00
N CYS A 20 -14.64 -17.33 2.65
CA CYS A 20 -13.50 -16.40 2.80
C CYS A 20 -13.56 -15.22 1.80
N CYS A 21 -12.97 -14.07 2.16
CA CYS A 21 -12.79 -12.92 1.26
C CYS A 21 -11.63 -13.06 0.27
N SER A 22 -10.90 -14.19 0.29
CA SER A 22 -9.67 -14.49 -0.46
C SER A 22 -8.35 -13.89 0.05
N PHE A 23 -8.38 -12.97 1.02
CA PHE A 23 -7.14 -12.46 1.63
C PHE A 23 -6.37 -13.55 2.39
N GLY A 24 -7.09 -14.31 3.24
CA GLY A 24 -6.50 -15.35 4.08
C GLY A 24 -5.89 -16.48 3.24
N GLY A 25 -4.80 -17.08 3.71
CA GLY A 25 -4.11 -18.16 2.99
C GLY A 25 -3.37 -17.70 1.73
N LEU A 26 -3.17 -16.39 1.54
CA LEU A 26 -2.35 -15.79 0.47
C LEU A 26 -2.88 -16.04 -0.96
N ILE A 27 -4.18 -16.31 -1.13
CA ILE A 27 -4.76 -16.57 -2.45
C ILE A 27 -4.58 -15.35 -3.37
N SER A 28 -4.76 -14.14 -2.85
CA SER A 28 -4.55 -12.89 -3.60
C SER A 28 -3.12 -12.70 -4.13
N THR A 29 -2.13 -13.29 -3.46
CA THR A 29 -0.72 -13.25 -3.89
C THR A 29 -0.39 -14.37 -4.87
N VAL A 30 -0.88 -15.59 -4.61
CA VAL A 30 -0.54 -16.79 -5.39
C VAL A 30 -1.39 -16.92 -6.65
N ASN A 31 -2.68 -16.59 -6.57
CA ASN A 31 -3.61 -16.67 -7.69
C ASN A 31 -4.59 -15.46 -7.70
N PRO A 32 -4.13 -14.29 -8.18
CA PRO A 32 -4.95 -13.08 -8.22
C PRO A 32 -6.26 -13.25 -9.01
N LYS A 33 -6.25 -14.07 -10.06
CA LYS A 33 -7.45 -14.34 -10.87
C LYS A 33 -8.51 -15.10 -10.07
N LEU A 34 -8.11 -16.08 -9.27
CA LEU A 34 -9.02 -16.80 -8.38
C LEU A 34 -9.53 -15.89 -7.25
N ALA A 35 -8.64 -15.10 -6.64
CA ALA A 35 -9.03 -14.13 -5.63
C ALA A 35 -10.09 -13.15 -6.15
N GLN A 36 -9.91 -12.66 -7.39
CA GLN A 36 -10.89 -11.79 -8.04
C GLN A 36 -12.26 -12.47 -8.24
N LYS A 37 -12.30 -13.74 -8.66
CA LYS A 37 -13.57 -14.49 -8.77
C LYS A 37 -14.24 -14.68 -7.42
N ILE A 38 -13.46 -14.95 -6.37
CA ILE A 38 -13.98 -15.08 -5.01
C ILE A 38 -14.58 -13.75 -4.56
N ILE A 39 -13.86 -12.63 -4.70
CA ILE A 39 -14.35 -11.34 -4.23
C ILE A 39 -15.62 -10.92 -4.98
N GLU A 40 -15.68 -11.13 -6.29
CA GLU A 40 -16.88 -10.89 -7.11
C GLU A 40 -18.09 -11.68 -6.63
N HIS A 41 -17.90 -12.97 -6.32
CA HIS A 41 -18.98 -13.78 -5.74
C HIS A 41 -19.41 -13.24 -4.36
N ARG A 42 -18.45 -12.83 -3.54
CA ARG A 42 -18.72 -12.37 -2.17
C ARG A 42 -19.42 -11.01 -2.13
N ILE A 43 -19.03 -10.02 -2.92
CA ILE A 43 -19.68 -8.69 -2.90
C ILE A 43 -21.12 -8.72 -3.41
N ASN A 44 -21.44 -9.69 -4.27
CA ASN A 44 -22.78 -9.88 -4.84
C ASN A 44 -23.67 -10.83 -4.02
N ALA A 45 -23.20 -11.35 -2.88
CA ALA A 45 -23.94 -12.33 -2.09
C ALA A 45 -25.14 -11.74 -1.32
N SER A 46 -25.26 -10.42 -1.25
CA SER A 46 -26.41 -9.71 -0.65
C SER A 46 -26.48 -8.28 -1.19
N PRO A 47 -27.68 -7.68 -1.31
CA PRO A 47 -27.82 -6.27 -1.70
C PRO A 47 -27.38 -5.30 -0.60
N TYR A 48 -27.36 -5.72 0.68
CA TYR A 48 -27.03 -4.85 1.81
C TYR A 48 -25.52 -4.59 1.96
N ASP A 49 -25.17 -3.43 2.52
CA ASP A 49 -23.80 -3.09 2.90
C ASP A 49 -23.27 -4.02 3.99
N TYR A 50 -21.95 -4.18 4.07
CA TYR A 50 -21.35 -5.23 4.89
C TYR A 50 -20.81 -4.70 6.22
N VAL A 51 -20.95 -5.53 7.25
CA VAL A 51 -20.24 -5.37 8.51
C VAL A 51 -19.28 -6.54 8.65
N THR A 52 -18.03 -6.24 8.99
CA THR A 52 -16.97 -7.23 9.12
C THR A 52 -16.24 -7.07 10.45
N TYR A 53 -15.66 -8.14 10.97
CA TYR A 53 -14.77 -8.09 12.16
C TYR A 53 -13.29 -8.19 11.77
N CYS A 54 -13.00 -8.41 10.48
CA CYS A 54 -11.65 -8.56 9.95
C CYS A 54 -11.36 -7.40 9.02
N THR A 55 -10.32 -6.62 9.33
CA THR A 55 -9.89 -5.46 8.53
C THR A 55 -9.58 -5.85 7.08
N ASN A 56 -9.08 -7.06 6.82
CA ASN A 56 -8.82 -7.48 5.45
C ASN A 56 -10.11 -7.82 4.68
N CYS A 57 -11.11 -8.43 5.31
CA CYS A 57 -12.42 -8.62 4.68
C CYS A 57 -13.05 -7.26 4.34
N ARG A 58 -13.02 -6.33 5.31
CA ARG A 58 -13.49 -4.95 5.13
C ARG A 58 -12.84 -4.29 3.92
N ASP A 59 -11.51 -4.34 3.87
CA ASP A 59 -10.73 -3.67 2.85
C ASP A 59 -10.91 -4.31 1.47
N ASP A 60 -10.96 -5.64 1.38
CA ASP A 60 -11.19 -6.31 0.10
C ASP A 60 -12.58 -6.01 -0.47
N PHE A 61 -13.62 -6.01 0.37
CA PHE A 61 -14.99 -5.66 -0.06
C PHE A 61 -15.07 -4.19 -0.50
N ALA A 62 -14.57 -3.27 0.32
CA ALA A 62 -14.57 -1.84 0.01
C ALA A 62 -13.76 -1.52 -1.27
N ARG A 63 -12.60 -2.17 -1.46
CA ARG A 63 -11.79 -2.01 -2.68
C ARG A 63 -12.53 -2.45 -3.95
N ASN A 64 -13.45 -3.40 -3.83
CA ASN A 64 -14.25 -3.92 -4.92
C ASN A 64 -15.66 -3.30 -4.97
N GLY A 65 -15.84 -2.12 -4.36
CA GLY A 65 -17.06 -1.32 -4.50
C GLY A 65 -18.22 -1.74 -3.60
N LYS A 66 -18.02 -2.68 -2.66
CA LYS A 66 -19.03 -3.03 -1.66
C LYS A 66 -18.81 -2.21 -0.38
N PRO A 67 -19.71 -1.26 -0.03
CA PRO A 67 -19.55 -0.49 1.20
C PRO A 67 -19.46 -1.44 2.39
N ALA A 68 -18.41 -1.28 3.19
CA ALA A 68 -18.08 -2.21 4.24
C ALA A 68 -17.53 -1.49 5.48
N TRP A 69 -18.16 -1.73 6.63
CA TRP A 69 -17.66 -1.31 7.93
C TRP A 69 -16.81 -2.41 8.56
N HIS A 70 -15.79 -1.98 9.29
CA HIS A 70 -15.27 -2.79 10.37
C HIS A 70 -16.18 -2.61 11.60
N MET A 71 -16.36 -3.64 12.42
CA MET A 71 -17.19 -3.55 13.63
C MET A 71 -16.72 -2.41 14.55
N LEU A 72 -15.41 -2.15 14.60
CA LEU A 72 -14.85 -1.04 15.37
C LEU A 72 -15.22 0.34 14.79
N ASP A 73 -15.41 0.47 13.47
CA ASP A 73 -15.90 1.72 12.86
C ASP A 73 -17.30 2.06 13.43
N LEU A 74 -18.14 1.06 13.70
CA LEU A 74 -19.48 1.26 14.25
C LEU A 74 -19.51 1.49 15.77
N ILE A 75 -18.46 1.08 16.48
CA ILE A 75 -18.37 1.24 17.94
C ILE A 75 -17.74 2.59 18.31
N PHE A 76 -16.67 2.98 17.62
CA PHE A 76 -15.81 4.08 18.06
C PHE A 76 -15.85 5.32 17.16
N GLU A 77 -16.40 5.22 15.94
CA GLU A 77 -16.22 6.28 14.96
C GLU A 77 -17.55 6.90 14.47
N GLN A 78 -17.56 8.23 14.37
CA GLN A 78 -18.66 9.02 13.83
C GLN A 78 -18.15 10.08 12.84
N PRO A 79 -18.85 10.37 11.73
CA PRO A 79 -20.09 9.73 11.28
C PRO A 79 -19.82 8.41 10.52
N PHE A 80 -20.47 7.33 10.93
CA PHE A 80 -20.20 5.98 10.40
C PHE A 80 -20.48 5.83 8.90
N ASN A 81 -21.42 6.59 8.33
CA ASN A 81 -21.79 6.50 6.91
C ASN A 81 -20.60 6.78 5.96
N LYS A 82 -19.70 7.71 6.33
CA LYS A 82 -18.48 7.99 5.54
C LYS A 82 -17.43 6.89 5.64
N ARG A 83 -17.47 6.06 6.69
CA ARG A 83 -16.46 5.00 6.95
C ARG A 83 -16.62 3.80 6.03
N ALA A 84 -17.86 3.46 5.65
CA ALA A 84 -18.16 2.33 4.77
C ALA A 84 -17.51 2.45 3.39
N LEU A 85 -17.42 3.70 2.91
CA LEU A 85 -16.86 4.06 1.60
C LEU A 85 -15.37 4.42 1.66
N ARG A 86 -14.77 4.39 2.84
CA ARG A 86 -13.36 4.77 3.01
C ARG A 86 -12.47 3.81 2.24
N ARG A 87 -11.64 4.36 1.34
CA ARG A 87 -10.61 3.63 0.60
C ARG A 87 -9.70 2.86 1.59
N PRO A 88 -9.44 1.58 1.33
CA PRO A 88 -8.45 0.82 2.09
C PRO A 88 -7.05 1.42 2.00
N PRO A 89 -6.27 1.45 3.09
CA PRO A 89 -4.89 1.87 3.03
C PRO A 89 -4.06 0.93 2.14
N SER A 90 -3.12 1.51 1.41
CA SER A 90 -2.04 0.83 0.69
C SER A 90 -1.10 0.09 1.65
N TYR A 91 -0.23 -0.77 1.13
CA TYR A 91 0.78 -1.45 1.95
C TYR A 91 1.76 -0.48 2.62
N SER A 92 2.13 0.60 1.93
CA SER A 92 2.95 1.68 2.47
C SER A 92 2.25 2.38 3.65
N GLU A 93 0.99 2.78 3.49
CA GLU A 93 0.21 3.42 4.56
C GLU A 93 0.00 2.45 5.73
N ARG A 94 -0.27 1.16 5.47
CA ARG A 94 -0.39 0.15 6.52
C ARG A 94 0.92 0.03 7.33
N ARG A 95 2.08 0.12 6.68
CA ARG A 95 3.38 0.07 7.37
C ARG A 95 3.61 1.35 8.19
N ALA A 96 3.37 2.52 7.61
CA ALA A 96 3.47 3.80 8.29
C ALA A 96 2.54 3.86 9.52
N ASN A 97 1.27 3.46 9.36
CA ASN A 97 0.31 3.42 10.46
C ASN A 97 0.75 2.50 11.60
N ARG A 98 1.38 1.35 11.30
CA ARG A 98 1.91 0.47 12.36
C ARG A 98 3.09 1.07 13.09
N ILE A 99 3.99 1.75 12.38
CA ILE A 99 5.14 2.44 12.99
C ILE A 99 4.63 3.56 13.89
N HIS A 100 3.77 4.42 13.36
CA HIS A 100 3.18 5.53 14.09
C HIS A 100 2.41 5.08 15.34
N LEU A 101 1.52 4.08 15.21
CA LEU A 101 0.79 3.54 16.35
C LEU A 101 1.73 2.96 17.42
N LYS A 102 2.81 2.28 17.01
CA LYS A 102 3.79 1.75 17.96
C LYS A 102 4.53 2.87 18.69
N GLU A 103 4.95 3.91 17.97
CA GLU A 103 5.60 5.09 18.55
C GLU A 103 4.70 5.78 19.58
N GLU A 104 3.44 6.04 19.21
CA GLU A 104 2.44 6.66 20.09
C GLU A 104 2.21 5.82 21.35
N LEU A 105 1.96 4.52 21.20
CA LEU A 105 1.69 3.64 22.35
C LEU A 105 2.89 3.57 23.30
N LEU A 106 4.11 3.41 22.79
CA LEU A 106 5.32 3.32 23.62
C LEU A 106 5.57 4.63 24.39
N ASN A 107 5.36 5.77 23.73
CA ASN A 107 5.48 7.07 24.39
C ASN A 107 4.37 7.28 25.45
N ASP A 108 3.10 7.08 25.07
CA ASP A 108 1.96 7.52 25.86
C ASP A 108 1.59 6.55 26.99
N LEU A 109 1.79 5.24 26.79
CA LEU A 109 1.44 4.23 27.79
C LEU A 109 2.66 3.71 28.57
N TRP A 110 3.84 3.63 27.94
CA TRP A 110 5.05 3.10 28.57
C TRP A 110 6.08 4.18 28.96
N GLY A 111 5.93 5.42 28.49
CA GLY A 111 6.91 6.48 28.72
C GLY A 111 8.26 6.22 28.04
N GLU A 112 8.31 5.29 27.09
CA GLU A 112 9.51 4.93 26.36
C GLU A 112 9.65 5.83 25.13
N LYS A 113 10.63 6.73 25.17
CA LYS A 113 11.01 7.53 24.00
C LYS A 113 11.80 6.65 23.04
N VAL A 114 11.13 6.17 22.00
CA VAL A 114 11.80 5.44 20.91
C VAL A 114 12.38 6.44 19.92
N GLU A 115 13.70 6.53 19.86
CA GLU A 115 14.38 7.13 18.71
C GLU A 115 14.33 6.15 17.55
N VAL A 116 13.33 6.27 16.69
CA VAL A 116 13.26 5.50 15.45
C VAL A 116 14.22 6.16 14.45
N PRO A 117 15.29 5.48 14.01
CA PRO A 117 16.19 6.04 13.00
C PRO A 117 15.40 6.28 11.72
N ARG A 118 15.23 7.55 11.35
CA ARG A 118 14.59 7.93 10.09
C ARG A 118 15.66 8.11 9.02
N ASN A 119 15.46 7.47 7.89
CA ASN A 119 16.37 7.63 6.77
C ASN A 119 16.10 8.96 6.05
N GLU A 120 17.13 9.58 5.48
CA GLU A 120 16.99 10.85 4.75
C GLU A 120 16.01 10.75 3.57
N TYR A 121 15.93 9.57 2.92
CA TYR A 121 14.99 9.35 1.84
C TYR A 121 13.52 9.47 2.27
N GLU A 122 13.19 9.27 3.56
CA GLU A 122 11.80 9.33 4.05
C GLU A 122 11.22 10.75 3.97
N LYS A 123 12.08 11.78 3.94
CA LYS A 123 11.68 13.19 3.76
C LYS A 123 11.27 13.50 2.32
N ILE A 124 11.52 12.59 1.38
CA ILE A 124 11.20 12.78 -0.03
C ILE A 124 9.67 12.72 -0.22
N ASN A 125 9.11 13.86 -0.64
CA ASN A 125 7.71 13.96 -1.03
C ASN A 125 7.51 13.43 -2.46
N LEU A 126 6.52 12.54 -2.63
CA LEU A 126 6.19 11.91 -3.90
C LEU A 126 4.80 12.37 -4.35
N LEU A 127 4.69 12.84 -5.59
CA LEU A 127 3.44 13.20 -6.23
C LEU A 127 3.11 12.14 -7.28
N LEU A 128 2.04 11.37 -7.05
CA LEU A 128 1.60 10.28 -7.91
C LEU A 128 0.15 10.51 -8.34
N SER A 129 -0.21 10.03 -9.53
CA SER A 129 -1.64 9.92 -9.90
C SER A 129 -2.30 8.77 -9.14
N GLU A 130 -3.64 8.77 -9.08
CA GLU A 130 -4.37 7.69 -8.42
C GLU A 130 -4.16 6.34 -9.11
N GLU A 131 -4.04 6.33 -10.44
CA GLU A 131 -3.78 5.16 -11.25
C GLU A 131 -2.40 4.58 -10.97
N LEU A 132 -1.37 5.45 -10.87
CA LEU A 132 -0.03 5.02 -10.53
C LEU A 132 0.03 4.46 -9.11
N ALA A 133 -0.59 5.14 -8.14
CA ALA A 133 -0.68 4.63 -6.77
C ALA A 133 -1.36 3.25 -6.71
N ALA A 134 -2.42 3.03 -7.49
CA ALA A 134 -3.09 1.74 -7.59
C ALA A 134 -2.19 0.66 -8.25
N LYS A 135 -1.44 1.03 -9.29
CA LYS A 135 -0.45 0.16 -9.93
C LYS A 135 0.63 -0.29 -8.94
N LEU A 136 1.21 0.63 -8.16
CA LEU A 136 2.25 0.26 -7.19
C LEU A 136 1.74 -0.72 -6.13
N VAL A 137 0.51 -0.54 -5.66
CA VAL A 137 -0.14 -1.50 -4.73
C VAL A 137 -0.31 -2.87 -5.38
N LYS A 138 -0.73 -2.93 -6.65
CA LYS A 138 -0.90 -4.18 -7.40
C LYS A 138 0.43 -4.90 -7.62
N ASP A 139 1.48 -4.14 -7.89
CA ASP A 139 2.83 -4.67 -8.17
C ASP A 139 3.66 -4.88 -6.90
N TYR A 140 3.07 -4.67 -5.71
CA TYR A 140 3.74 -4.79 -4.41
C TYR A 140 4.98 -3.89 -4.24
N ILE A 141 4.97 -2.72 -4.86
CA ILE A 141 6.02 -1.71 -4.73
C ILE A 141 5.60 -0.70 -3.65
N LEU A 142 6.42 -0.55 -2.60
CA LEU A 142 6.21 0.44 -1.55
C LEU A 142 6.75 1.79 -1.97
N MET A 143 6.22 2.83 -1.33
CA MET A 143 6.70 4.20 -1.54
C MET A 143 8.16 4.35 -1.08
N ASP A 144 8.60 3.56 -0.11
CA ASP A 144 9.98 3.60 0.38
C ASP A 144 10.98 3.10 -0.66
N GLU A 145 10.65 2.10 -1.47
CA GLU A 145 11.54 1.69 -2.58
C GLU A 145 11.63 2.80 -3.63
N VAL A 146 10.52 3.48 -3.93
CA VAL A 146 10.52 4.64 -4.85
C VAL A 146 11.39 5.77 -4.31
N ARG A 147 11.27 6.11 -3.02
CA ARG A 147 12.10 7.13 -2.36
C ARG A 147 13.57 6.75 -2.34
N GLN A 148 13.90 5.50 -2.05
CA GLN A 148 15.29 5.02 -2.04
C GLN A 148 15.93 5.14 -3.42
N VAL A 149 15.22 4.78 -4.50
CA VAL A 149 15.73 4.95 -5.87
C VAL A 149 16.02 6.42 -6.17
N ILE A 150 15.09 7.34 -5.84
CA ILE A 150 15.28 8.78 -6.07
C ILE A 150 16.43 9.34 -5.23
N HIS A 151 16.53 8.93 -3.96
CA HIS A 151 17.60 9.34 -3.07
C HIS A 151 18.97 8.88 -3.58
N TYR A 152 19.07 7.62 -4.02
CA TYR A 152 20.28 7.07 -4.61
C TYR A 152 20.68 7.82 -5.88
N ALA A 153 19.75 8.06 -6.78
CA ALA A 153 19.99 8.82 -8.01
C ALA A 153 20.43 10.27 -7.73
N GLY A 154 19.88 10.90 -6.67
CA GLY A 154 20.25 12.24 -6.26
C GLY A 154 21.64 12.32 -5.62
N SER A 155 22.03 11.31 -4.84
CA SER A 155 23.32 11.27 -4.14
C SER A 155 24.49 10.83 -5.02
N THR A 156 24.23 9.98 -6.02
CA THR A 156 25.28 9.43 -6.90
C THR A 156 25.31 10.06 -8.28
N GLY A 157 24.19 10.63 -8.73
CA GLY A 157 24.02 11.08 -10.11
C GLY A 157 23.68 9.94 -11.09
N TYR A 158 23.63 8.67 -10.65
CA TYR A 158 23.28 7.54 -11.52
C TYR A 158 21.80 7.57 -11.91
N LYS A 159 21.53 8.19 -13.07
CA LYS A 159 20.22 8.28 -13.70
C LYS A 159 20.37 8.48 -15.21
N LEU A 160 19.38 8.00 -15.95
CA LEU A 160 19.21 8.23 -17.37
C LEU A 160 18.24 9.39 -17.59
N ILE A 161 18.33 10.03 -18.74
CA ILE A 161 17.36 11.02 -19.20
C ILE A 161 16.68 10.43 -20.43
N ASP A 162 15.36 10.28 -20.38
CA ASP A 162 14.60 9.96 -21.57
C ASP A 162 14.56 11.17 -22.52
N ASN A 163 14.96 10.97 -23.78
CA ASN A 163 15.10 12.08 -24.72
C ASN A 163 13.75 12.65 -25.17
N ASP A 164 12.69 11.84 -25.14
CA ASP A 164 11.37 12.24 -25.60
C ASP A 164 10.61 12.97 -24.49
N SER A 165 10.46 12.34 -23.33
CA SER A 165 9.74 12.93 -22.19
C SER A 165 10.56 13.94 -21.36
N LYS A 166 11.89 13.90 -21.48
CA LYS A 166 12.84 14.59 -20.57
C LYS A 166 12.73 14.15 -19.11
N HIS A 167 12.09 13.02 -18.83
CA HIS A 167 12.02 12.45 -17.49
C HIS A 167 13.35 11.80 -17.09
N PHE A 168 13.63 11.78 -15.79
CA PHE A 168 14.72 10.99 -15.25
C PHE A 168 14.27 9.57 -15.03
N ILE A 169 15.11 8.61 -15.39
CA ILE A 169 14.91 7.20 -15.10
C ILE A 169 16.09 6.73 -14.25
N ALA A 170 15.81 6.25 -13.05
CA ALA A 170 16.82 5.69 -12.17
C ALA A 170 16.44 4.29 -11.71
N HIS A 171 17.43 3.55 -11.23
CA HIS A 171 17.23 2.24 -10.67
C HIS A 171 18.06 2.03 -9.42
N LEU A 172 17.62 1.09 -8.59
CA LEU A 172 18.36 0.64 -7.41
C LEU A 172 18.02 -0.81 -7.12
N GLN A 173 19.05 -1.63 -6.91
CA GLN A 173 18.88 -2.99 -6.43
C GLN A 173 18.71 -2.99 -4.90
N LEU A 174 17.53 -3.41 -4.45
CA LEU A 174 17.20 -3.61 -3.03
C LEU A 174 17.00 -5.10 -2.77
N GLY A 175 17.98 -5.72 -2.11
CA GLY A 175 18.05 -7.16 -1.96
C GLY A 175 18.26 -7.86 -3.31
N ILE A 176 17.31 -8.70 -3.72
CA ILE A 176 17.34 -9.43 -5.01
C ILE A 176 16.48 -8.78 -6.10
N ILE A 177 15.83 -7.66 -5.80
CA ILE A 177 14.91 -6.97 -6.71
C ILE A 177 15.53 -5.62 -7.10
N THR A 178 15.51 -5.32 -8.39
CA THR A 178 15.88 -4.00 -8.91
C THR A 178 14.61 -3.21 -9.20
N TYR A 179 14.49 -2.05 -8.55
CA TYR A 179 13.39 -1.12 -8.73
C TYR A 179 13.81 -0.02 -9.69
N TRP A 180 12.90 0.34 -10.59
CA TRP A 180 13.06 1.40 -11.56
C TRP A 180 12.02 2.47 -11.31
N VAL A 181 12.42 3.73 -11.40
CA VAL A 181 11.53 4.88 -11.20
C VAL A 181 11.76 5.89 -12.29
N GLU A 182 10.68 6.31 -12.92
CA GLU A 182 10.62 7.42 -13.87
C GLU A 182 9.98 8.63 -13.19
N TYR A 183 10.71 9.74 -13.13
CA TYR A 183 10.33 10.88 -12.30
C TYR A 183 10.88 12.22 -12.81
N LEU A 184 10.31 13.31 -12.30
CA LEU A 184 10.78 14.68 -12.53
C LEU A 184 10.77 15.47 -11.21
N PRO A 185 11.86 16.18 -10.84
CA PRO A 185 11.87 17.12 -9.73
C PRO A 185 10.90 18.27 -9.97
N VAL A 186 10.16 18.65 -8.92
CA VAL A 186 9.27 19.81 -8.90
C VAL A 186 9.46 20.59 -7.60
N SER A 187 8.86 21.78 -7.48
CA SER A 187 9.08 22.67 -6.32
C SER A 187 8.75 22.03 -4.96
N SER A 188 7.81 21.08 -4.91
CA SER A 188 7.34 20.43 -3.69
C SER A 188 7.82 18.98 -3.51
N GLY A 189 8.76 18.49 -4.33
CA GLY A 189 9.25 17.11 -4.26
C GLY A 189 9.49 16.51 -5.64
N TYR A 190 8.99 15.30 -5.87
CA TYR A 190 9.17 14.61 -7.15
C TYR A 190 7.84 14.11 -7.69
N LYS A 191 7.57 14.45 -8.95
CA LYS A 191 6.44 13.88 -9.69
C LYS A 191 6.87 12.54 -10.29
N ILE A 192 6.11 11.50 -9.99
CA ILE A 192 6.39 10.13 -10.43
C ILE A 192 5.49 9.80 -11.61
N TYR A 193 6.10 9.34 -12.69
CA TYR A 193 5.39 8.97 -13.91
C TYR A 193 5.22 7.45 -14.01
N ASN A 194 6.22 6.70 -13.57
CA ASN A 194 6.17 5.25 -13.57
C ASN A 194 7.10 4.66 -12.51
N ALA A 195 6.79 3.46 -12.03
CA ALA A 195 7.75 2.62 -11.34
C ALA A 195 7.43 1.15 -11.56
N TYR A 196 8.46 0.33 -11.66
CA TYR A 196 8.35 -1.11 -11.85
C TYR A 196 9.56 -1.80 -11.21
N SER A 197 9.48 -3.12 -11.07
CA SER A 197 10.53 -3.90 -10.42
C SER A 197 10.77 -5.21 -11.15
N HIS A 198 12.02 -5.61 -11.29
CA HIS A 198 12.41 -6.90 -11.83
C HIS A 198 13.40 -7.60 -10.93
N ARG A 199 13.33 -8.93 -10.89
CA ARG A 199 14.38 -9.75 -10.27
C ARG A 199 15.56 -9.86 -11.24
N MET A 200 16.43 -8.86 -11.20
CA MET A 200 17.65 -8.81 -11.99
C MET A 200 18.74 -8.06 -11.24
N GLN A 201 19.99 -8.29 -11.62
CA GLN A 201 21.16 -7.54 -11.14
C GLN A 201 21.78 -6.82 -12.33
N ILE A 202 22.14 -5.56 -12.14
CA ILE A 202 22.81 -4.75 -13.14
C ILE A 202 24.26 -4.66 -12.70
N MET A 203 25.16 -5.27 -13.48
CA MET A 203 26.58 -5.16 -13.23
C MET A 203 27.07 -3.87 -13.89
N GLU A 204 27.33 -2.86 -13.08
CA GLU A 204 28.01 -1.66 -13.55
C GLU A 204 29.52 -1.97 -13.70
N GLU A 205 30.09 -1.64 -14.86
CA GLU A 205 31.55 -1.62 -14.99
C GLU A 205 32.08 -0.54 -14.05
N LYS A 206 32.94 -0.94 -13.09
CA LYS A 206 33.63 0.03 -12.25
C LYS A 206 34.37 1.01 -13.15
N ASN A 207 34.05 2.30 -13.05
CA ASN A 207 34.78 3.36 -13.74
C ASN A 207 36.29 3.15 -13.53
N CYS A 208 37.02 2.92 -14.62
CA CYS A 208 38.46 2.69 -14.61
C CYS A 208 39.29 3.97 -14.33
N ASN A 209 38.71 4.98 -13.68
CA ASN A 209 39.28 6.32 -13.52
C ASN A 209 39.82 6.61 -12.09
N GLU A 210 40.03 5.59 -11.26
CA GLU A 210 40.77 5.72 -9.99
C GLU A 210 42.17 5.08 -10.08
N ARG A 211 42.93 5.44 -11.11
CA ARG A 211 44.39 5.26 -11.13
C ARG A 211 45.04 6.56 -11.62
N ALA A 212 45.34 7.43 -10.67
CA ALA A 212 46.40 8.43 -10.77
C ALA A 212 47.18 8.40 -9.45
#